data_AF-A0A5K1ATU3-F1
#
_entry.id   AF-A0A5K1ATU3-F1
#
_cell.length_a   1.000
_cell.length_b   1.000
_cell.length_c   1.000
_cell.angle_alpha   90.00
_cell.angle_beta   90.00
_cell.angle_gamma   90.00
#
_symmetry.space_group_name_H-M   'P 1'
#
loop_
_entity.id
_entity.type
_entity.pdbx_description
1 polymer ?
#
loop_
_entity_poly.entity_id
_entity_poly.type
_entity_poly.pdbx_seq_one_letter_code
_entity_poly.pdbx_strand_id
1 'polypeptide(L)'
;EPDLLLLDEPTNHLDLDTIEWLEGYLQKQDVPMVVISHDRAFLDQLCTKIVETDMGVSRTYDGNYSQYILAREAWIETQFAAWEKQQKQIEQTKDIISRLSGGANTGRASTAEK
;
A
#
# COMPACT_ATOMS: atom_id res chain seq x y z
N GLU A 1 29.67 -16.88 10.43
CA GLU A 1 29.06 -15.63 9.95
C GLU A 1 27.55 -15.73 10.07
N PRO A 2 26.82 -14.61 10.22
CA PRO A 2 25.36 -14.62 10.19
C PRO A 2 24.84 -14.74 8.75
N ASP A 3 23.78 -15.50 8.55
CA ASP A 3 23.11 -15.65 7.25
C ASP A 3 22.12 -14.52 6.92
N LEU A 4 21.73 -13.73 7.94
CA LEU A 4 20.75 -12.65 7.85
C LEU A 4 21.03 -11.60 8.92
N LEU A 5 20.92 -10.32 8.58
CA LEU A 5 20.96 -9.21 9.54
C LEU A 5 19.57 -8.63 9.75
N LEU A 6 19.19 -8.44 11.01
CA LEU A 6 17.96 -7.76 11.42
C LEU A 6 18.36 -6.51 12.20
N LEU A 7 18.04 -5.33 11.68
CA LEU A 7 18.37 -4.05 12.27
C LEU A 7 17.08 -3.29 12.58
N ASP A 8 16.89 -2.94 13.85
CA ASP A 8 15.76 -2.15 14.32
C ASP A 8 16.26 -0.80 14.85
N GLU A 9 15.86 0.28 14.17
CA GLU A 9 16.30 1.67 14.40
C GLU A 9 17.81 1.82 14.61
N PRO A 10 18.66 1.36 13.67
CA PRO A 10 20.11 1.36 13.84
C PRO A 10 20.74 2.76 13.84
N THR A 11 20.02 3.78 13.37
CA THR A 11 20.46 5.17 13.33
C THR A 11 20.20 5.93 14.63
N ASN A 12 19.50 5.33 15.58
CA ASN A 12 19.09 6.02 16.79
C ASN A 12 20.31 6.37 17.68
N HIS A 13 20.30 7.58 18.25
CA HIS A 13 21.38 8.13 19.08
C HIS A 13 22.76 8.25 18.37
N LEU A 14 22.82 8.15 17.04
CA LEU A 14 24.04 8.36 16.27
C LEU A 14 24.12 9.80 15.75
N ASP A 15 25.35 10.30 15.61
CA ASP A 15 25.64 11.52 14.86
C ASP A 15 25.76 11.22 13.36
N LEU A 16 25.76 12.28 12.54
CA LEU A 16 25.75 12.16 11.09
C LEU A 16 26.96 11.37 10.55
N ASP A 17 28.15 11.66 11.08
CA ASP A 17 29.39 11.01 10.68
C ASP A 17 29.35 9.48 10.95
N THR A 18 28.77 9.07 12.08
CA THR A 18 28.61 7.64 12.39
C THR A 18 27.55 6.98 11.52
N ILE A 19 26.49 7.69 11.14
CA ILE A 19 25.48 7.19 10.19
C ILE A 19 26.12 6.94 8.82
N GLU A 20 26.89 7.89 8.29
CA GLU A 20 27.57 7.73 7.00
C GLU A 20 28.58 6.56 7.03
N TRP A 21 29.31 6.41 8.13
CA TRP A 21 30.19 5.25 8.32
C TRP A 21 29.40 3.93 8.33
N LEU A 22 28.27 3.90 9.04
CA LEU A 22 27.41 2.73 9.14
C LEU A 22 26.82 2.35 7.78
N GLU A 23 26.32 3.32 7.02
CA GLU A 23 25.84 3.12 5.65
C GLU A 23 26.92 2.44 4.78
N GLY A 24 28.13 3.03 4.78
CA GLY A 24 29.26 2.48 4.01
C GLY A 24 29.76 1.13 4.51
N TYR A 25 29.55 0.80 5.79
CA TYR A 25 29.85 -0.51 6.35
C TYR A 25 28.82 -1.57 5.93
N LEU A 26 27.53 -1.23 5.99
CA LEU A 26 26.43 -2.14 5.66
C LEU A 26 26.33 -2.40 4.16
N GLN A 27 26.57 -1.40 3.31
CA GLN A 27 26.62 -1.57 1.85
C GLN A 27 27.70 -2.56 1.36
N LYS A 28 28.74 -2.79 2.16
CA LYS A 28 29.82 -3.75 1.83
C LYS A 28 29.52 -5.18 2.27
N GLN A 29 28.45 -5.39 3.04
CA GLN A 29 28.07 -6.73 3.49
C GLN A 29 27.34 -7.45 2.36
N ASP A 30 27.74 -8.69 2.07
CA ASP A 30 27.08 -9.56 1.08
C ASP A 30 25.98 -10.44 1.72
N VAL A 31 25.48 -10.03 2.88
CA VAL A 31 24.47 -10.75 3.65
C VAL A 31 23.13 -10.05 3.46
N PRO A 32 22.02 -10.77 3.24
CA PRO A 32 20.70 -10.16 3.19
C PRO A 32 20.38 -9.44 4.51
N MET A 33 19.64 -8.34 4.41
CA MET A 33 19.34 -7.49 5.56
C MET A 33 17.87 -7.10 5.58
N VAL A 34 17.29 -7.09 6.78
CA VAL A 34 16.00 -6.45 7.07
C VAL A 34 16.27 -5.29 8.00
N VAL A 35 15.86 -4.10 7.57
CA VAL A 35 16.14 -2.86 8.26
C VAL A 35 14.84 -2.13 8.51
N ILE A 36 14.63 -1.73 9.76
CA ILE A 36 13.53 -0.88 10.21
C ILE A 36 14.16 0.44 10.64
N SER A 37 13.77 1.54 10.00
CA SER A 37 14.21 2.87 10.40
C SER A 37 13.19 3.93 10.01
N HIS A 38 13.15 5.02 10.77
CA HIS A 38 12.44 6.23 10.38
C HIS A 38 13.27 7.20 9.50
N ASP A 39 14.56 6.94 9.31
CA ASP A 39 15.43 7.76 8.48
C ASP A 39 15.27 7.45 6.99
N ARG A 40 14.79 8.42 6.23
CA ARG A 40 14.53 8.29 4.79
C ARG A 40 15.80 8.20 3.97
N ALA A 41 16.84 8.97 4.31
CA ALA A 41 18.09 8.99 3.54
C ALA A 41 18.82 7.66 3.71
N PHE A 42 18.88 7.16 4.93
CA PHE A 42 19.44 5.86 5.26
C PHE A 42 18.77 4.72 4.50
N LEU A 43 17.43 4.68 4.50
CA LEU A 43 16.66 3.69 3.75
C LEU A 43 16.87 3.84 2.23
N ASP A 44 16.99 5.06 1.72
CA ASP A 44 17.18 5.31 0.28
C ASP A 44 18.54 4.82 -0.23
N GLN A 45 19.58 4.88 0.62
CA GLN A 45 20.94 4.46 0.28
C GLN A 45 21.18 2.96 0.46
N LEU A 46 20.51 2.33 1.42
CA LEU A 46 20.76 0.93 1.78
C LEU A 46 19.73 -0.04 1.19
N CYS A 47 18.45 0.33 1.15
CA CYS A 47 17.39 -0.60 0.80
C CYS A 47 17.20 -0.73 -0.72
N THR A 48 17.08 -1.97 -1.18
CA THR A 48 16.77 -2.32 -2.58
C THR A 48 15.30 -2.73 -2.77
N LYS A 49 14.59 -2.97 -1.68
CA LYS A 49 13.15 -3.23 -1.62
C LYS A 49 12.59 -2.60 -0.36
N ILE A 50 11.37 -2.08 -0.46
CA ILE A 50 10.63 -1.51 0.67
C ILE A 50 9.38 -2.34 0.91
N VAL A 51 9.13 -2.68 2.18
CA VAL A 51 7.89 -3.34 2.60
C VAL A 51 7.11 -2.36 3.45
N GLU A 52 6.00 -1.85 2.91
CA GLU A 52 5.04 -1.04 3.65
C GLU A 52 4.02 -1.97 4.30
N THR A 53 3.72 -1.77 5.58
CA THR A 53 2.61 -2.45 6.24
C THR A 53 1.58 -1.41 6.67
N ASP A 54 0.40 -1.48 6.09
CA ASP A 54 -0.72 -0.58 6.41
C ASP A 54 -1.99 -1.40 6.64
N MET A 55 -2.74 -1.06 7.71
CA MET A 55 -3.99 -1.73 8.09
C MET A 55 -3.91 -3.28 8.13
N GLY A 56 -2.77 -3.83 8.54
CA GLY A 56 -2.53 -5.28 8.61
C GLY A 56 -2.27 -5.96 7.26
N VAL A 57 -2.10 -5.19 6.19
CA VAL A 57 -1.72 -5.68 4.86
C VAL A 57 -0.32 -5.16 4.53
N SER A 58 0.59 -6.09 4.23
CA SER A 58 1.94 -5.75 3.78
C SER A 58 2.02 -5.73 2.25
N ARG A 59 2.70 -4.73 1.72
CA ARG A 59 2.93 -4.53 0.29
C ARG A 59 4.42 -4.33 0.07
N THR A 60 4.93 -4.97 -0.97
CA THR A 60 6.34 -4.86 -1.34
C THR A 60 6.47 -4.00 -2.58
N TYR A 61 7.44 -3.10 -2.54
CA TYR A 61 7.83 -2.24 -3.63
C TYR A 61 9.31 -2.51 -3.93
N ASP A 62 9.61 -2.76 -5.20
CA ASP A 62 10.99 -2.90 -5.64
C ASP A 62 11.62 -1.51 -5.81
N GLY A 63 12.87 -1.36 -5.38
CA GLY A 63 13.58 -0.09 -5.41
C GLY A 63 13.85 0.48 -4.02
N ASN A 64 14.47 1.65 -4.03
CA ASN A 64 14.80 2.40 -2.83
C ASN A 64 13.60 3.19 -2.29
N TYR A 65 13.82 3.93 -1.21
CA TYR A 65 12.75 4.69 -0.54
C TYR A 65 12.09 5.72 -1.48
N SER A 66 12.88 6.44 -2.27
CA SER A 66 12.38 7.45 -3.22
C SER A 66 11.49 6.83 -4.30
N GLN A 67 11.89 5.68 -4.85
CA GLN A 67 11.10 4.91 -5.81
C GLN A 67 9.80 4.39 -5.19
N TYR A 68 9.87 3.93 -3.93
CA TYR A 68 8.69 3.51 -3.17
C TYR A 68 7.65 4.62 -3.05
N ILE A 69 8.06 5.86 -2.74
CA ILE A 69 7.11 6.99 -2.61
C ILE A 69 6.34 7.23 -3.92
N LEU A 70 7.03 7.24 -5.05
CA LEU A 70 6.41 7.40 -6.37
C LEU A 70 5.46 6.24 -6.70
N ALA A 71 5.89 5.00 -6.43
CA ALA A 71 5.08 3.81 -6.67
C ALA A 71 3.82 3.79 -5.80
N ARG A 72 3.93 4.25 -4.55
CA ARG A 72 2.82 4.36 -3.61
C ARG A 72 1.81 5.41 -4.06
N GLU A 73 2.26 6.58 -4.51
CA GLU A 73 1.37 7.61 -5.05
C GLU A 73 0.58 7.10 -6.27
N ALA A 74 1.26 6.52 -7.25
CA ALA A 74 0.61 5.93 -8.43
C ALA A 74 -0.39 4.82 -8.06
N TRP A 75 -0.06 4.02 -7.05
CA TRP A 75 -0.95 2.98 -6.55
C TRP A 75 -2.23 3.58 -5.92
N ILE A 76 -2.09 4.61 -5.08
CA ILE A 76 -3.22 5.32 -4.45
C ILE A 76 -4.14 5.93 -5.51
N GLU A 77 -3.59 6.60 -6.52
CA GLU A 77 -4.37 7.17 -7.62
C GLU A 77 -5.18 6.11 -8.37
N THR A 78 -4.56 4.96 -8.64
CA THR A 78 -5.23 3.83 -9.30
C THR A 78 -6.39 3.29 -8.45
N GLN A 79 -6.20 3.19 -7.13
CA GLN A 79 -7.28 2.76 -6.22
C GLN A 79 -8.42 3.76 -6.17
N PHE A 80 -8.11 5.05 -6.13
CA PHE A 80 -9.12 6.10 -6.09
C PHE A 80 -9.98 6.07 -7.37
N ALA A 81 -9.35 5.97 -8.54
CA ALA A 81 -10.05 5.85 -9.81
C ALA A 81 -10.91 4.58 -9.92
N ALA A 82 -10.43 3.45 -9.37
CA ALA A 82 -11.21 2.22 -9.29
C ALA A 82 -12.42 2.36 -8.37
N TRP A 83 -12.22 2.99 -7.20
CA TRP A 83 -13.28 3.26 -6.23
C TRP A 83 -14.38 4.15 -6.81
N GLU A 84 -14.03 5.23 -7.52
CA GLU A 84 -15.01 6.10 -8.16
C GLU A 84 -15.87 5.36 -9.20
N LYS A 85 -15.25 4.50 -10.02
CA LYS A 85 -15.97 3.65 -10.98
C LYS A 85 -16.93 2.70 -10.26
N GLN A 86 -16.49 2.11 -9.16
CA GLN A 86 -17.30 1.21 -8.35
C GLN A 86 -18.49 1.94 -7.73
N GLN A 87 -18.31 3.16 -7.22
CA GLN A 87 -19.41 3.95 -6.64
C GLN A 87 -20.50 4.25 -7.69
N LYS A 88 -20.11 4.64 -8.91
CA LYS A 88 -21.07 4.88 -10.01
C LYS A 88 -21.85 3.61 -10.38
N GLN A 89 -21.19 2.46 -10.41
CA GLN A 89 -21.86 1.17 -10.66
C GLN A 89 -22.84 0.81 -9.54
N ILE A 90 -22.46 1.05 -8.27
CA ILE A 90 -23.34 0.83 -7.12
C ILE A 90 -24.58 1.71 -7.23
N GLU A 91 -24.43 2.99 -7.58
CA GLU A 91 -25.53 3.92 -7.76
C GLU A 91 -26.48 3.48 -8.88
N GLN A 92 -25.95 3.15 -10.06
CA GLN A 92 -26.75 2.64 -11.19
C GLN A 92 -27.50 1.36 -10.84
N THR A 93 -26.83 0.43 -10.14
CA THR A 93 -27.45 -0.84 -9.73
C THR A 93 -28.57 -0.59 -8.71
N LYS A 94 -28.38 0.33 -7.76
CA LYS A 94 -29.41 0.73 -6.79
C LYS A 94 -30.63 1.34 -7.47
N ASP A 95 -30.44 2.19 -8.48
CA ASP A 95 -31.54 2.78 -9.25
C ASP A 95 -32.33 1.71 -10.03
N ILE A 96 -31.65 0.76 -10.67
CA ILE A 96 -32.30 -0.37 -11.35
C ILE A 96 -33.11 -1.22 -10.35
N ILE A 97 -32.51 -1.58 -9.20
CA ILE A 97 -33.21 -2.35 -8.16
C ILE A 97 -34.46 -1.61 -7.69
N SER A 98 -34.36 -0.29 -7.45
CA SER A 98 -35.49 0.54 -7.05
C SER A 98 -36.64 0.50 -8.08
N ARG A 99 -36.33 0.70 -9.37
CA ARG A 99 -37.33 0.67 -10.45
C ARG A 99 -38.00 -0.68 -10.62
N LEU A 100 -37.22 -1.77 -10.58
CA LEU A 100 -37.75 -3.14 -10.71
C LEU A 100 -38.60 -3.53 -9.49
N SER A 101 -38.18 -3.12 -8.29
CA SER A 101 -38.95 -3.36 -7.06
C SER A 101 -40.30 -2.63 -7.07
N GLY A 102 -40.36 -1.42 -7.63
CA GLY A 102 -41.62 -0.69 -7.83
C GLY A 102 -42.56 -1.34 -8.85
N GLY A 103 -42.02 -1.89 -9.95
CA GLY A 103 -42.80 -2.57 -11.00
C GLY A 103 -43.34 -3.95 -10.61
N ALA A 104 -42.64 -4.68 -9.73
CA ALA A 104 -43.10 -5.98 -9.24
C ALA A 104 -44.36 -5.88 -8.34
N ASN A 105 -44.56 -4.75 -7.66
CA ASN A 105 -45.75 -4.50 -6.83
C ASN A 105 -46.98 -4.11 -7.67
N THR A 106 -46.82 -3.44 -8.81
CA THR A 106 -47.95 -3.05 -9.67
C THR A 106 -48.48 -4.21 -10.52
N GLY A 107 -47.63 -5.13 -10.96
CA GLY A 107 -48.06 -6.32 -11.73
C GLY A 107 -48.82 -7.38 -10.91
N ARG A 108 -48.60 -7.44 -9.59
CA ARG A 108 -49.35 -8.34 -8.70
C ARG A 108 -50.77 -7.84 -8.38
N ALA A 109 -50.98 -6.52 -8.37
CA ALA A 109 -52.29 -5.94 -8.12
C ALA A 109 -53.29 -6.21 -9.27
N SER A 110 -52.84 -6.19 -10.52
CA SER A 110 -53.72 -6.39 -11.69
C SER A 110 -54.06 -7.85 -12.00
N THR A 111 -53.34 -8.82 -11.41
CA THR A 111 -53.61 -10.25 -11.61
C THR A 111 -54.55 -10.84 -10.55
N ALA A 112 -54.81 -10.11 -9.46
CA ALA A 112 -55.72 -10.54 -8.39
C ALA A 112 -57.19 -10.10 -8.60
N GLU A 113 -57.48 -9.30 -9.64
CA GLU A 113 -58.82 -8.77 -9.96
C GLU A 113 -59.50 -9.46 -11.17
N LYS A 114 -59.03 -10.63 -11.61
CA LYS A 114 -59.71 -11.47 -12.62
C LYS A 114 -60.14 -12.80 -12.03
#